data_AF-A0A2N1QYC7-F1
#
_entry.id   AF-A0A2N1QYC7-F1
#
_cell.length_a   1.000
_cell.length_b   1.000
_cell.length_c   1.000
_cell.angle_alpha   90.00
_cell.angle_beta   90.00
_cell.angle_gamma   90.00
#
_symmetry.space_group_name_H-M   'P 1'
#
loop_
_entity.id
_entity.type
_entity.pdbx_description
1 polymer ?
#
loop_
_entity_poly.entity_id
_entity_poly.type
_entity_poly.pdbx_seq_one_letter_code
_entity_poly.pdbx_strand_id
1 'polypeptide(L)'
;MNRKIIAFLAIFALAGSAVFAQTATKYFVAHQGGYVGAATVTVGKSGEVVSASLEEWQGPGGWAENNSADGKSIVDGAIVRTPDPFANLTNKDPEIKGYMFYILNQAAGGPGVWSQYTPGAEKFARPARQYERDFEGLMSNPLRAAAYVKAAREDKLVNVKIDGLKVTVGKKASQTVHYGAMDKADKNATYMPLTKDSIGYRYNNLATLDFFKANPTADFGAATLQKVRIAVLENKAVDAGAKAADYVAAEDNVYVVADAVTGATYSDFQHYSLELQMAYKMAIADALVKF
;
A
#
# COMPACT_ATOMS: atom_id res chain seq x y z
N MET A 1 29.92 -24.54 43.83
CA MET A 1 28.93 -23.53 43.38
C MET A 1 27.53 -24.06 43.71
N ASN A 2 26.72 -23.30 44.48
CA ASN A 2 25.46 -23.78 45.03
C ASN A 2 24.41 -24.00 43.91
N ARG A 3 23.80 -25.20 43.83
CA ARG A 3 22.85 -25.56 42.75
C ARG A 3 21.68 -24.58 42.62
N LYS A 4 21.30 -23.90 43.72
CA LYS A 4 20.29 -22.84 43.72
C LYS A 4 20.71 -21.57 42.97
N ILE A 5 22.00 -21.24 42.95
CA ILE A 5 22.56 -20.08 42.22
C ILE A 5 22.63 -20.36 40.71
N ILE A 6 22.91 -21.61 40.32
CA ILE A 6 22.90 -22.05 38.92
C ILE A 6 21.48 -21.99 38.35
N ALA A 7 20.48 -22.44 39.10
CA ALA A 7 19.08 -22.36 38.69
C ALA A 7 18.60 -20.90 38.57
N PHE A 8 19.02 -20.01 39.48
CA PHE A 8 18.66 -18.59 39.44
C PHE A 8 19.31 -17.85 38.25
N LEU A 9 20.57 -18.17 37.92
CA LEU A 9 21.28 -17.64 36.75
C LEU A 9 20.72 -18.18 35.43
N ALA A 10 20.31 -19.45 35.38
CA ALA A 10 19.68 -20.05 34.21
C ALA A 10 18.30 -19.43 33.92
N ILE A 11 17.51 -19.13 34.95
CA ILE A 11 16.22 -18.46 34.81
C ILE A 11 16.40 -17.00 34.39
N PHE A 12 17.41 -16.28 34.88
CA PHE A 12 17.73 -14.92 34.41
C PHE A 12 18.29 -14.88 32.99
N ALA A 13 19.07 -15.89 32.57
CA ALA A 13 19.54 -16.02 31.19
C ALA A 13 18.41 -16.40 30.21
N LEU A 14 17.42 -17.17 30.66
CA LEU A 14 16.21 -17.51 29.89
C LEU A 14 15.18 -16.37 29.88
N ALA A 15 15.12 -15.56 30.94
CA ALA A 15 14.26 -14.36 30.98
C ALA A 15 14.87 -13.16 30.22
N GLY A 16 16.20 -13.07 30.12
CA GLY A 16 16.91 -12.04 29.37
C GLY A 16 16.96 -12.25 27.85
N SER A 17 16.53 -13.41 27.35
CA SER A 17 16.59 -13.77 25.93
C SER A 17 15.25 -13.63 25.18
N ALA A 18 14.23 -13.04 25.81
CA ALA A 18 12.96 -12.70 25.17
C ALA A 18 13.00 -11.29 24.55
N VAL A 19 13.92 -11.05 23.61
CA VAL A 19 13.64 -10.05 22.57
C VAL A 19 12.68 -10.76 21.61
N PHE A 20 11.40 -10.43 21.73
CA PHE A 20 10.36 -10.92 20.82
C PHE A 20 10.64 -10.39 19.42
N ALA A 21 10.29 -11.16 18.39
CA ALA A 21 10.42 -10.70 17.01
C ALA A 21 9.74 -9.33 16.88
N GLN A 22 10.44 -8.36 16.30
CA GLN A 22 9.94 -6.99 16.20
C GLN A 22 9.29 -6.79 14.85
N THR A 23 8.10 -6.20 14.86
CA THR A 23 7.35 -5.92 13.64
C THR A 23 7.14 -4.42 13.52
N ALA A 24 7.47 -3.89 12.35
CA ALA A 24 7.16 -2.51 12.01
C ALA A 24 6.43 -2.44 10.67
N THR A 25 5.56 -1.43 10.56
CA THR A 25 4.83 -1.11 9.33
C THR A 25 5.18 0.30 8.89
N LYS A 26 5.68 0.43 7.66
CA LYS A 26 5.85 1.70 6.96
C LYS A 26 4.65 1.92 6.05
N TYR A 27 4.02 3.09 6.18
CA TYR A 27 2.99 3.53 5.24
C TYR A 27 3.62 4.44 4.18
N PHE A 28 3.19 4.28 2.94
CA PHE A 28 3.80 4.97 1.79
C PHE A 28 2.77 5.36 0.73
N VAL A 29 3.22 6.20 -0.20
CA VAL A 29 2.49 6.62 -1.40
C VAL A 29 3.28 6.14 -2.62
N ALA A 30 2.59 5.54 -3.59
CA ALA A 30 3.20 4.90 -4.76
C ALA A 30 2.59 5.40 -6.09
N HIS A 31 3.25 5.05 -7.20
CA HIS A 31 2.90 5.37 -8.59
C HIS A 31 2.41 6.80 -8.80
N GLN A 32 3.32 7.76 -8.63
CA GLN A 32 3.05 9.18 -8.84
C GLN A 32 1.99 9.77 -7.90
N GLY A 33 1.57 9.06 -6.84
CA GLY A 33 0.55 9.54 -5.91
C GLY A 33 -0.81 8.84 -6.02
N GLY A 34 -0.97 7.97 -7.03
CA GLY A 34 -2.23 7.28 -7.28
C GLY A 34 -2.58 6.19 -6.27
N TYR A 35 -1.65 5.79 -5.40
CA TYR A 35 -1.82 4.64 -4.51
C TYR A 35 -1.22 4.89 -3.13
N VAL A 36 -1.82 4.26 -2.12
CA VAL A 36 -1.36 4.27 -0.73
C VAL A 36 -1.14 2.83 -0.31
N GLY A 37 0.00 2.56 0.30
CA GLY A 37 0.39 1.20 0.68
C GLY A 37 0.98 1.09 2.08
N ALA A 38 1.21 -0.16 2.46
CA ALA A 38 1.85 -0.56 3.69
C ALA A 38 2.90 -1.64 3.43
N ALA A 39 4.11 -1.41 3.91
CA ALA A 39 5.20 -2.38 3.95
C ALA A 39 5.35 -2.83 5.40
N THR A 40 5.14 -4.11 5.67
CA THR A 40 5.29 -4.67 7.02
C THR A 40 6.44 -5.66 7.04
N VAL A 41 7.36 -5.50 7.99
CA VAL A 41 8.51 -6.38 8.17
C VAL A 41 8.58 -6.83 9.61
N THR A 42 8.75 -8.15 9.79
CA THR A 42 9.04 -8.77 11.09
C THR A 42 10.48 -9.28 11.09
N VAL A 43 11.25 -8.83 12.07
CA VAL A 43 12.66 -9.17 12.26
C VAL A 43 12.82 -10.09 13.47
N GLY A 44 13.57 -11.16 13.29
CA GLY A 44 13.98 -12.06 14.36
C GLY A 44 15.17 -11.54 15.14
N LYS A 45 15.71 -12.38 16.03
CA LYS A 45 16.70 -11.93 17.04
C LYS A 45 18.07 -11.60 16.46
N SER A 46 18.43 -12.21 15.34
CA SER A 46 19.72 -12.01 14.67
C SER A 46 19.68 -10.92 13.59
N GLY A 47 18.56 -10.21 13.46
CA GLY A 47 18.34 -9.25 12.37
C GLY A 47 17.81 -9.90 11.09
N GLU A 48 17.54 -11.20 11.10
CA GLU A 48 16.95 -11.91 9.98
C GLU A 48 15.49 -11.49 9.76
N VAL A 49 15.06 -11.39 8.50
CA VAL A 49 13.65 -11.12 8.18
C VAL A 49 12.85 -12.42 8.24
N VAL A 50 11.98 -12.52 9.24
CA VAL A 50 11.08 -13.68 9.45
C VAL A 50 9.92 -13.63 8.45
N SER A 51 9.31 -12.45 8.31
CA SER A 51 8.23 -12.20 7.35
C SER A 51 8.29 -10.77 6.81
N ALA A 52 7.84 -10.61 5.57
CA ALA A 52 7.66 -9.34 4.90
C ALA A 52 6.35 -9.38 4.11
N SER A 53 5.63 -8.28 4.08
CA SER A 53 4.43 -8.13 3.25
C SER A 53 4.33 -6.72 2.68
N LEU A 54 3.66 -6.64 1.52
CA LEU A 54 3.33 -5.40 0.84
C LEU A 54 1.84 -5.43 0.52
N GLU A 55 1.14 -4.36 0.87
CA GLU A 55 -0.24 -4.13 0.50
C GLU A 55 -0.36 -2.73 -0.12
N GLU A 56 -1.22 -2.60 -1.12
CA GLU A 56 -1.43 -1.33 -1.82
C GLU A 56 -2.89 -1.19 -2.25
N TRP A 57 -3.39 0.03 -2.13
CA TRP A 57 -4.74 0.43 -2.47
C TRP A 57 -4.70 1.67 -3.35
N GLN A 58 -5.54 1.70 -4.39
CA GLN A 58 -5.70 2.89 -5.22
C GLN A 58 -6.24 4.06 -4.39
N GLY A 59 -5.98 5.30 -4.78
CA GLY A 59 -6.57 6.50 -4.19
C GLY A 59 -8.08 6.61 -4.48
N PRO A 60 -8.72 7.78 -4.22
CA PRO A 60 -10.18 7.96 -4.28
C PRO A 60 -10.86 7.42 -5.55
N GLY A 61 -10.21 7.53 -6.71
CA GLY A 61 -10.73 7.01 -7.98
C GLY A 61 -11.00 5.51 -8.02
N GLY A 62 -10.26 4.70 -7.26
CA GLY A 62 -10.45 3.25 -7.19
C GLY A 62 -11.58 2.79 -6.28
N TRP A 63 -12.21 3.72 -5.56
CA TRP A 63 -13.30 3.44 -4.63
C TRP A 63 -14.61 4.12 -5.05
N ALA A 64 -14.54 5.03 -6.01
CA ALA A 64 -15.68 5.78 -6.49
C ALA A 64 -16.68 4.88 -7.23
N GLU A 65 -17.96 5.14 -6.99
CA GLU A 65 -19.04 4.49 -7.73
C GLU A 65 -19.24 5.17 -9.10
N ASN A 66 -19.58 4.36 -10.11
CA ASN A 66 -20.03 4.88 -11.38
C ASN A 66 -21.29 5.76 -11.21
N ASN A 67 -21.21 7.00 -11.65
CA ASN A 67 -22.28 8.00 -11.56
C ASN A 67 -22.71 8.53 -12.94
N SER A 68 -22.24 7.94 -14.03
CA SER A 68 -22.77 8.22 -15.37
C SER A 68 -24.24 7.78 -15.49
N ALA A 69 -24.97 8.36 -16.45
CA ALA A 69 -26.40 8.05 -16.67
C ALA A 69 -26.67 6.56 -16.97
N ASP A 70 -25.70 5.85 -17.54
CA ASP A 70 -25.75 4.42 -17.82
C ASP A 70 -25.16 3.54 -16.69
N GLY A 71 -24.63 4.15 -15.62
CA GLY A 71 -24.03 3.46 -14.47
C GLY A 71 -22.70 2.77 -14.77
N LYS A 72 -22.03 3.09 -15.88
CA LYS A 72 -20.82 2.39 -16.34
C LYS A 72 -19.50 3.12 -16.11
N SER A 73 -19.55 4.42 -15.83
CA SER A 73 -18.35 5.25 -15.71
C SER A 73 -18.46 6.22 -14.53
N ILE A 74 -17.30 6.62 -14.02
CA ILE A 74 -17.16 7.72 -13.07
C ILE A 74 -17.04 9.03 -13.89
N VAL A 75 -17.93 9.98 -13.62
CA VAL A 75 -18.02 11.30 -14.26
C VAL A 75 -17.98 12.41 -13.21
N ASP A 76 -17.86 13.65 -13.68
CA ASP A 76 -17.81 14.86 -12.86
C ASP A 76 -18.78 14.85 -11.67
N GLY A 77 -18.30 15.28 -10.50
CA GLY A 77 -19.09 15.35 -9.27
C GLY A 77 -19.17 14.05 -8.45
N ALA A 78 -18.45 12.98 -8.81
CA ALA A 78 -18.32 11.81 -7.95
C ALA A 78 -17.62 12.18 -6.62
N ILE A 79 -18.11 11.65 -5.49
CA ILE A 79 -17.62 12.03 -4.16
C ILE A 79 -17.24 10.80 -3.32
N VAL A 80 -16.00 10.79 -2.84
CA VAL A 80 -15.48 9.77 -1.93
C VAL A 80 -15.10 10.41 -0.60
N ARG A 81 -15.53 9.78 0.50
CA ARG A 81 -15.16 10.17 1.86
C ARG A 81 -14.05 9.25 2.37
N THR A 82 -12.93 9.84 2.79
CA THR A 82 -11.77 9.11 3.32
C THR A 82 -11.46 9.57 4.74
N PRO A 83 -11.06 8.69 5.66
CA PRO A 83 -10.57 9.11 6.96
C PRO A 83 -9.38 10.05 6.83
N ASP A 84 -9.40 11.15 7.58
CA ASP A 84 -8.25 12.02 7.80
C ASP A 84 -8.31 12.48 9.26
N PRO A 85 -7.43 11.95 10.14
CA PRO A 85 -7.40 12.28 11.56
C PRO A 85 -7.24 13.77 11.88
N PHE A 86 -6.88 14.60 10.90
CA PHE A 86 -6.69 16.04 11.06
C PHE A 86 -7.76 16.89 10.36
N ALA A 87 -8.68 16.26 9.61
CA ALA A 87 -9.72 16.98 8.91
C ALA A 87 -10.93 17.27 9.80
N ASN A 88 -11.51 18.47 9.65
CA ASN A 88 -12.82 18.83 10.20
C ASN A 88 -12.99 18.59 11.72
N LEU A 89 -11.92 18.71 12.50
CA LEU A 89 -11.88 18.34 13.92
C LEU A 89 -12.89 19.06 14.82
N THR A 90 -13.30 20.27 14.43
CA THR A 90 -14.27 21.10 15.16
C THR A 90 -15.73 20.84 14.77
N ASN A 91 -15.98 20.06 13.72
CA ASN A 91 -17.34 19.74 13.29
C ASN A 91 -18.01 18.79 14.30
N LYS A 92 -19.31 19.00 14.55
CA LYS A 92 -20.09 18.18 15.49
C LYS A 92 -20.62 16.89 14.85
N ASP A 93 -20.76 16.87 13.53
CA ASP A 93 -21.25 15.72 12.78
C ASP A 93 -20.13 14.66 12.64
N PRO A 94 -20.33 13.44 13.16
CA PRO A 94 -19.35 12.35 13.06
C PRO A 94 -19.13 11.85 11.63
N GLU A 95 -20.03 12.14 10.68
CA GLU A 95 -19.84 11.81 9.27
C GLU A 95 -18.88 12.76 8.56
N ILE A 96 -18.61 13.93 9.17
CA ILE A 96 -17.73 14.98 8.67
C ILE A 96 -16.43 15.05 9.48
N LYS A 97 -16.52 14.97 10.81
CA LYS A 97 -15.38 15.09 11.73
C LYS A 97 -14.41 13.93 11.52
N GLY A 98 -13.13 14.25 11.28
CA GLY A 98 -12.10 13.24 11.04
C GLY A 98 -12.14 12.62 9.64
N TYR A 99 -12.83 13.26 8.69
CA TYR A 99 -12.93 12.83 7.31
C TYR A 99 -12.60 13.96 6.33
N MET A 100 -11.88 13.61 5.28
CA MET A 100 -11.69 14.44 4.08
C MET A 100 -12.64 13.96 2.98
N PHE A 101 -13.09 14.89 2.14
CA PHE A 101 -13.98 14.60 1.02
C PHE A 101 -13.26 14.92 -0.29
N TYR A 102 -13.24 13.96 -1.21
CA TYR A 102 -12.65 14.11 -2.53
C TYR A 102 -13.76 14.13 -3.57
N ILE A 103 -13.77 15.18 -4.38
CA ILE A 103 -14.72 15.35 -5.50
C ILE A 103 -13.94 15.24 -6.80
N LEU A 104 -14.40 14.39 -7.71
CA LEU A 104 -13.88 14.34 -9.06
C LEU A 104 -14.32 15.59 -9.82
N ASN A 105 -13.36 16.39 -10.25
CA ASN A 105 -13.57 17.52 -11.15
C ASN A 105 -13.02 17.16 -12.53
N GLN A 106 -13.87 17.07 -13.54
CA GLN A 106 -13.47 16.87 -14.93
C GLN A 106 -13.54 18.20 -15.68
N ALA A 107 -12.39 18.73 -16.09
CA ALA A 107 -12.38 19.81 -17.09
C ALA A 107 -12.98 19.29 -18.40
N ALA A 108 -13.72 20.13 -19.14
CA ALA A 108 -14.28 19.74 -20.42
C ALA A 108 -13.18 19.23 -21.37
N GLY A 109 -13.22 17.94 -21.73
CA GLY A 109 -12.21 17.29 -22.58
C GLY A 109 -10.85 17.03 -21.92
N GLY A 110 -10.69 17.28 -20.62
CA GLY A 110 -9.44 17.05 -19.87
C GLY A 110 -9.50 15.83 -18.94
N PRO A 111 -8.35 15.39 -18.39
CA PRO A 111 -8.33 14.33 -17.38
C PRO A 111 -9.04 14.79 -16.10
N GLY A 112 -9.71 13.86 -15.42
CA GLY A 112 -10.35 14.13 -14.13
C GLY A 112 -9.34 14.29 -12.99
N VAL A 113 -9.59 15.25 -12.09
CA VAL A 113 -8.76 15.51 -10.90
C VAL A 113 -9.58 15.32 -9.64
N TRP A 114 -9.06 14.55 -8.68
CA TRP A 114 -9.68 14.37 -7.37
C TRP A 114 -9.27 15.50 -6.43
N SER A 115 -10.14 16.49 -6.25
CA SER A 115 -9.87 17.66 -5.41
C SER A 115 -10.50 17.53 -4.04
N GLN A 116 -9.81 18.07 -3.03
CA GLN A 116 -10.27 18.08 -1.65
C GLN A 116 -11.34 19.14 -1.41
N TYR A 117 -12.31 18.80 -0.57
CA TYR A 117 -13.37 19.70 -0.12
C TYR A 117 -13.61 19.60 1.39
N THR A 118 -13.98 20.73 1.98
CA THR A 118 -14.35 20.87 3.38
C THR A 118 -15.76 21.44 3.46
N PRO A 119 -16.64 20.88 4.32
CA PRO A 119 -17.96 21.48 4.59
C PRO A 119 -17.79 22.89 5.20
N GLY A 120 -18.31 23.91 4.53
CA GLY A 120 -18.44 25.27 5.06
C GLY A 120 -19.85 25.52 5.62
N ALA A 121 -20.08 26.70 6.20
CA ALA A 121 -21.33 27.01 6.92
C ALA A 121 -22.61 26.82 6.08
N GLU A 122 -22.54 27.05 4.76
CA GLU A 122 -23.69 26.96 3.85
C GLU A 122 -23.51 25.94 2.72
N LYS A 123 -22.25 25.65 2.35
CA LYS A 123 -21.89 24.71 1.28
C LYS A 123 -20.47 24.23 1.49
N PHE A 124 -20.12 23.12 0.85
CA PHE A 124 -18.73 22.70 0.77
C PHE A 124 -17.91 23.71 -0.02
N ALA A 125 -16.75 24.04 0.53
CA ALA A 125 -15.77 24.93 -0.08
C ALA A 125 -14.45 24.18 -0.23
N ARG A 126 -13.60 24.67 -1.13
CA ARG A 126 -12.20 24.22 -1.17
C ARG A 126 -11.56 24.55 0.19
N PRO A 127 -10.76 23.65 0.79
CA PRO A 127 -10.10 23.92 2.05
C PRO A 127 -9.22 25.18 1.93
N ALA A 128 -9.25 26.03 2.96
CA ALA A 128 -8.50 27.29 3.00
C ALA A 128 -6.96 27.11 3.07
N ARG A 129 -6.48 25.89 3.31
CA ARG A 129 -5.05 25.53 3.42
C ARG A 129 -4.71 24.49 2.35
N GLN A 130 -4.24 24.94 1.19
CA GLN A 130 -3.75 24.10 0.09
C GLN A 130 -2.22 23.94 0.10
N TYR A 131 -1.58 23.76 1.27
CA TYR A 131 -0.11 23.71 1.31
C TYR A 131 0.46 22.35 0.88
N GLU A 132 -0.34 21.28 0.92
CA GLU A 132 0.02 19.92 0.49
C GLU A 132 -0.84 19.56 -0.72
N ARG A 133 -0.21 19.51 -1.90
CA ARG A 133 -0.83 19.24 -3.21
C ARG A 133 -1.62 17.92 -3.19
N ASP A 134 -2.92 17.99 -3.48
CA ASP A 134 -3.81 16.85 -3.79
C ASP A 134 -3.78 15.68 -2.79
N PHE A 135 -4.52 14.59 -3.06
CA PHE A 135 -4.55 13.39 -2.20
C PHE A 135 -3.14 12.88 -1.84
N GLU A 136 -2.25 12.93 -2.82
CA GLU A 136 -0.88 12.42 -2.81
C GLU A 136 -0.02 13.12 -1.75
N GLY A 137 -0.07 14.45 -1.70
CA GLY A 137 0.67 15.26 -0.73
C GLY A 137 0.19 15.01 0.69
N LEU A 138 -1.11 14.85 0.91
CA LEU A 138 -1.63 14.54 2.24
C LEU A 138 -1.22 13.14 2.71
N MET A 139 -1.22 12.16 1.81
CA MET A 139 -0.85 10.78 2.15
C MET A 139 0.65 10.60 2.38
N SER A 140 1.48 11.61 2.10
CA SER A 140 2.87 11.64 2.59
C SER A 140 2.97 11.68 4.12
N ASN A 141 1.91 12.15 4.81
CA ASN A 141 1.83 12.06 6.26
C ASN A 141 1.50 10.62 6.69
N PRO A 142 2.37 9.95 7.49
CA PRO A 142 2.20 8.55 7.83
C PRO A 142 0.95 8.26 8.68
N LEU A 143 0.45 9.22 9.46
CA LEU A 143 -0.77 9.04 10.25
C LEU A 143 -2.03 9.06 9.37
N ARG A 144 -2.03 9.89 8.32
CA ARG A 144 -3.11 9.91 7.32
C ARG A 144 -3.09 8.64 6.48
N ALA A 145 -1.91 8.25 5.97
CA ALA A 145 -1.76 7.01 5.21
C ALA A 145 -2.16 5.77 6.04
N ALA A 146 -1.78 5.71 7.32
CA ALA A 146 -2.20 4.64 8.22
C ALA A 146 -3.72 4.56 8.39
N ALA A 147 -4.38 5.71 8.59
CA ALA A 147 -5.84 5.77 8.70
C ALA A 147 -6.54 5.34 7.41
N TYR A 148 -5.99 5.73 6.26
CA TYR A 148 -6.46 5.32 4.94
C TYR A 148 -6.36 3.81 4.73
N VAL A 149 -5.15 3.25 4.92
CA VAL A 149 -4.88 1.82 4.79
C VAL A 149 -5.78 1.00 5.72
N LYS A 150 -5.95 1.43 6.97
CA LYS A 150 -6.86 0.78 7.91
C LYS A 150 -8.29 0.77 7.38
N ALA A 151 -8.80 1.90 6.89
CA ALA A 151 -10.15 1.95 6.34
C ALA A 151 -10.31 1.16 5.03
N ALA A 152 -9.26 1.05 4.21
CA ALA A 152 -9.27 0.19 3.04
C ALA A 152 -9.38 -1.29 3.43
N ARG A 153 -8.55 -1.76 4.38
CA ARG A 153 -8.63 -3.12 4.93
C ARG A 153 -9.98 -3.43 5.58
N GLU A 154 -10.54 -2.47 6.31
CA GLU A 154 -11.81 -2.62 7.04
C GLU A 154 -13.04 -2.32 6.19
N ASP A 155 -12.88 -2.02 4.90
CA ASP A 155 -13.99 -1.75 3.98
C ASP A 155 -14.86 -0.53 4.41
N LYS A 156 -14.19 0.54 4.86
CA LYS A 156 -14.81 1.77 5.41
C LYS A 156 -14.66 3.02 4.54
N LEU A 157 -13.95 2.92 3.41
CA LEU A 157 -13.98 3.96 2.40
C LEU A 157 -15.38 3.94 1.75
N VAL A 158 -16.05 5.08 1.68
CA VAL A 158 -17.45 5.12 1.25
C VAL A 158 -17.66 6.20 0.19
N ASN A 159 -18.49 5.88 -0.80
CA ASN A 159 -19.11 6.92 -1.62
C ASN A 159 -20.10 7.70 -0.76
N VAL A 160 -20.27 8.98 -1.06
CA VAL A 160 -21.24 9.81 -0.34
C VAL A 160 -22.02 10.69 -1.32
N LYS A 161 -23.25 11.02 -0.93
CA LYS A 161 -23.98 12.17 -1.48
C LYS A 161 -23.90 13.30 -0.49
N ILE A 162 -23.81 14.52 -0.99
CA ILE A 162 -23.71 15.72 -0.17
C ILE A 162 -24.77 16.72 -0.64
N ASP A 163 -25.59 17.17 0.29
CA ASP A 163 -26.58 18.23 0.08
C ASP A 163 -26.46 19.26 1.21
N GLY A 164 -25.94 20.44 0.90
CA GLY A 164 -25.53 21.42 1.91
C GLY A 164 -24.48 20.85 2.87
N LEU A 165 -24.81 20.76 4.15
CA LEU A 165 -23.99 20.12 5.19
C LEU A 165 -24.35 18.65 5.45
N LYS A 166 -25.43 18.15 4.84
CA LYS A 166 -25.86 16.77 5.04
C LYS A 166 -24.99 15.84 4.20
N VAL A 167 -24.24 14.98 4.88
CA VAL A 167 -23.57 13.84 4.26
C VAL A 167 -24.54 12.66 4.27
N THR A 168 -24.55 11.88 3.21
CA THR A 168 -25.30 10.62 3.15
C THR A 168 -24.36 9.55 2.63
N VAL A 169 -24.06 8.59 3.50
CA VAL A 169 -23.22 7.45 3.16
C VAL A 169 -23.93 6.58 2.11
N GLY A 170 -23.21 6.29 1.03
CA GLY A 170 -23.64 5.40 -0.04
C GLY A 170 -23.08 4.00 0.15
N LYS A 171 -22.57 3.42 -0.94
CA LYS A 171 -21.94 2.09 -0.93
C LYS A 171 -20.62 2.12 -0.17
N LYS A 172 -20.39 1.10 0.65
CA LYS A 172 -19.06 0.77 1.19
C LYS A 172 -18.14 0.36 0.07
N ALA A 173 -16.83 0.48 0.31
CA ALA A 173 -15.79 0.15 -0.65
C ALA A 173 -16.16 -1.12 -1.40
N SER A 174 -16.12 -2.32 -0.80
CA SER A 174 -16.34 -3.65 -1.39
C SER A 174 -17.58 -3.84 -2.27
N GLN A 175 -18.51 -2.87 -2.29
CA GLN A 175 -19.70 -2.85 -3.15
C GLN A 175 -19.54 -1.94 -4.38
N THR A 176 -18.38 -1.33 -4.59
CA THR A 176 -18.08 -0.41 -5.69
C THR A 176 -17.13 -1.08 -6.67
N VAL A 177 -16.83 -0.40 -7.79
CA VAL A 177 -15.88 -0.92 -8.76
C VAL A 177 -14.47 -0.71 -8.19
N HIS A 178 -13.81 -1.80 -7.84
CA HIS A 178 -12.43 -1.76 -7.38
C HIS A 178 -11.45 -2.15 -8.45
N TYR A 179 -10.39 -1.37 -8.55
CA TYR A 179 -9.07 -1.96 -8.74
C TYR A 179 -8.64 -2.41 -7.34
N GLY A 180 -8.84 -3.70 -7.05
CA GLY A 180 -8.69 -4.30 -5.72
C GLY A 180 -7.31 -4.09 -5.11
N ALA A 181 -7.11 -4.62 -3.89
CA ALA A 181 -5.79 -4.71 -3.30
C ALA A 181 -4.80 -5.22 -4.35
N MET A 182 -3.72 -4.47 -4.62
CA MET A 182 -2.68 -4.94 -5.55
C MET A 182 -1.78 -6.01 -4.91
N ASP A 183 -2.22 -6.62 -3.81
CA ASP A 183 -1.62 -7.85 -3.32
C ASP A 183 -1.87 -8.98 -4.33
N LYS A 184 -0.91 -9.20 -5.24
CA LYS A 184 -1.03 -10.22 -6.29
C LYS A 184 -1.02 -11.65 -5.77
N ALA A 185 -0.80 -11.83 -4.46
CA ALA A 185 -0.99 -13.11 -3.80
C ALA A 185 -2.46 -13.34 -3.39
N ASP A 186 -3.31 -12.30 -3.35
CA ASP A 186 -4.74 -12.47 -3.11
C ASP A 186 -5.44 -12.97 -4.39
N LYS A 187 -5.98 -14.19 -4.32
CA LYS A 187 -6.77 -14.81 -5.39
C LYS A 187 -8.03 -14.02 -5.77
N ASN A 188 -8.47 -13.09 -4.92
CA ASN A 188 -9.64 -12.25 -5.17
C ASN A 188 -9.27 -10.92 -5.85
N ALA A 189 -7.98 -10.61 -5.98
CA ALA A 189 -7.54 -9.39 -6.63
C ALA A 189 -7.64 -9.52 -8.16
N THR A 190 -8.18 -8.49 -8.80
CA THR A 190 -8.39 -8.46 -10.25
C THR A 190 -7.24 -7.71 -10.91
N TYR A 191 -6.36 -8.42 -11.62
CA TYR A 191 -5.23 -7.83 -12.34
C TYR A 191 -5.50 -7.68 -13.83
N MET A 192 -4.73 -6.77 -14.45
CA MET A 192 -4.60 -6.78 -15.90
C MET A 192 -4.08 -8.15 -16.36
N PRO A 193 -4.67 -8.76 -17.39
CA PRO A 193 -4.13 -9.97 -18.00
C PRO A 193 -2.67 -9.75 -18.39
N LEU A 194 -1.77 -10.58 -17.86
CA LEU A 194 -0.39 -10.56 -18.30
C LEU A 194 -0.30 -11.18 -19.70
N THR A 195 0.71 -10.78 -20.47
CA THR A 195 1.06 -11.40 -21.75
C THR A 195 2.58 -11.44 -21.89
N LYS A 196 3.11 -12.12 -22.91
CA LYS A 196 4.52 -12.03 -23.28
C LYS A 196 4.99 -10.60 -23.54
N ASP A 197 4.09 -9.66 -23.87
CA ASP A 197 4.42 -8.26 -24.15
C ASP A 197 4.31 -7.37 -22.89
N SER A 198 3.85 -7.95 -21.77
CA SER A 198 3.73 -7.28 -20.46
C SER A 198 4.98 -7.43 -19.58
N ILE A 199 6.17 -7.58 -20.18
CA ILE A 199 7.44 -7.96 -19.50
C ILE A 199 7.76 -7.08 -18.28
N GLY A 200 7.52 -5.76 -18.37
CA GLY A 200 7.73 -4.80 -17.26
C GLY A 200 6.61 -4.74 -16.22
N TYR A 201 5.47 -5.40 -16.47
CA TYR A 201 4.26 -5.38 -15.63
C TYR A 201 3.97 -6.71 -14.95
N ARG A 202 4.86 -7.71 -15.12
CA ARG A 202 4.82 -8.98 -14.39
C ARG A 202 5.24 -8.73 -12.94
N TYR A 203 4.31 -8.17 -12.19
CA TYR A 203 4.47 -8.00 -10.75
C TYR A 203 4.68 -9.36 -10.11
N ASN A 204 5.86 -9.54 -9.55
CA ASN A 204 6.24 -10.74 -8.83
C ASN A 204 6.51 -10.36 -7.38
N ASN A 205 5.43 -10.11 -6.61
CA ASN A 205 5.53 -9.78 -5.18
C ASN A 205 6.41 -10.80 -4.48
N LEU A 206 6.17 -12.07 -4.78
CA LEU A 206 6.87 -13.18 -4.16
C LEU A 206 8.37 -13.09 -4.40
N ALA A 207 8.83 -12.87 -5.65
CA ALA A 207 10.26 -12.68 -5.91
C ALA A 207 10.83 -11.44 -5.22
N THR A 208 10.11 -10.32 -5.20
CA THR A 208 10.53 -9.11 -4.46
C THR A 208 10.70 -9.40 -2.98
N LEU A 209 9.70 -10.04 -2.36
CA LEU A 209 9.70 -10.38 -0.93
C LEU A 209 10.77 -11.42 -0.60
N ASP A 210 10.92 -12.47 -1.41
CA ASP A 210 11.93 -13.51 -1.21
C ASP A 210 13.35 -12.93 -1.36
N PHE A 211 13.58 -12.11 -2.39
CA PHE A 211 14.86 -11.43 -2.57
C PHE A 211 15.16 -10.49 -1.39
N PHE A 212 14.18 -9.69 -0.97
CA PHE A 212 14.32 -8.79 0.17
C PHE A 212 14.64 -9.57 1.46
N LYS A 213 13.92 -10.66 1.74
CA LYS A 213 14.15 -11.50 2.91
C LYS A 213 15.55 -12.09 2.95
N ALA A 214 16.08 -12.50 1.78
CA ALA A 214 17.44 -13.01 1.66
C ALA A 214 18.50 -11.90 1.76
N ASN A 215 18.15 -10.65 1.40
CA ASN A 215 19.09 -9.54 1.28
C ASN A 215 18.59 -8.23 1.95
N PRO A 216 18.19 -8.24 3.23
CA PRO A 216 17.50 -7.09 3.84
C PRO A 216 18.38 -5.84 3.98
N THR A 217 19.70 -6.01 3.93
CA THR A 217 20.70 -4.94 4.04
C THR A 217 21.32 -4.53 2.70
N ALA A 218 20.82 -5.04 1.57
CA ALA A 218 21.31 -4.67 0.24
C ALA A 218 21.04 -3.17 -0.07
N ASP A 219 21.90 -2.56 -0.88
CA ASP A 219 21.68 -1.19 -1.34
C ASP A 219 20.70 -1.16 -2.50
N PHE A 220 19.40 -1.24 -2.18
CA PHE A 220 18.34 -1.14 -3.18
C PHE A 220 18.36 0.20 -3.94
N GLY A 221 19.02 1.25 -3.42
CA GLY A 221 19.24 2.51 -4.13
C GLY A 221 20.15 2.38 -5.36
N ALA A 222 21.05 1.38 -5.34
CA ALA A 222 21.98 1.08 -6.42
C ALA A 222 21.46 0.04 -7.43
N ALA A 223 20.16 -0.27 -7.39
CA ALA A 223 19.54 -1.21 -8.31
C ALA A 223 19.78 -0.82 -9.79
N THR A 224 20.19 -1.79 -10.61
CA THR A 224 20.33 -1.63 -12.06
C THR A 224 19.48 -2.67 -12.80
N LEU A 225 19.29 -2.48 -14.10
CA LEU A 225 18.61 -3.47 -14.94
C LEU A 225 19.63 -4.25 -15.77
N GLN A 226 19.46 -5.57 -15.81
CA GLN A 226 20.22 -6.46 -16.68
C GLN A 226 19.26 -7.30 -17.52
N LYS A 227 19.60 -7.50 -18.79
CA LYS A 227 18.90 -8.45 -19.65
C LYS A 227 19.32 -9.87 -19.31
N VAL A 228 18.37 -10.68 -18.85
CA VAL A 228 18.58 -12.08 -18.51
C VAL A 228 17.37 -12.90 -18.92
N ARG A 229 17.57 -14.18 -19.20
CA ARG A 229 16.47 -15.13 -19.39
C ARG A 229 16.00 -15.64 -18.02
N ILE A 230 14.74 -15.42 -17.67
CA ILE A 230 14.15 -15.98 -16.44
C ILE A 230 13.36 -17.25 -16.72
N ALA A 231 13.31 -18.14 -15.74
CA ALA A 231 12.35 -19.24 -15.72
C ALA A 231 11.01 -18.71 -15.19
N VAL A 232 9.92 -18.96 -15.93
CA VAL A 232 8.55 -18.65 -15.50
C VAL A 232 7.89 -19.93 -15.03
N LEU A 233 7.37 -19.93 -13.81
CA LEU A 233 6.66 -21.07 -13.21
C LEU A 233 5.18 -20.73 -13.07
N GLU A 234 4.31 -21.68 -13.40
CA GLU A 234 2.87 -21.55 -13.21
C GLU A 234 2.51 -21.78 -11.73
N ASN A 235 1.63 -20.93 -11.20
CA ASN A 235 1.02 -21.17 -9.89
C ASN A 235 -0.51 -21.19 -10.01
N LYS A 236 -1.05 -22.38 -10.26
CA LYS A 236 -2.50 -22.62 -10.43
C LYS A 236 -3.32 -22.35 -9.17
N ALA A 237 -2.70 -22.26 -8.00
CA ALA A 237 -3.37 -21.87 -6.77
C ALA A 237 -3.63 -20.36 -6.70
N VAL A 238 -2.85 -19.55 -7.44
CA VAL A 238 -3.00 -18.10 -7.55
C VAL A 238 -3.84 -17.73 -8.77
N ASP A 239 -3.54 -18.32 -9.92
CA ASP A 239 -4.30 -18.13 -11.16
C ASP A 239 -4.58 -19.48 -11.84
N ALA A 240 -5.85 -19.89 -11.82
CA ALA A 240 -6.28 -21.13 -12.47
C ALA A 240 -6.00 -21.16 -13.99
N GLY A 241 -5.97 -19.98 -14.63
CA GLY A 241 -5.65 -19.78 -16.03
C GLY A 241 -4.16 -19.73 -16.36
N ALA A 242 -3.26 -19.71 -15.37
CA ALA A 242 -1.84 -19.46 -15.59
C ALA A 242 -1.23 -20.43 -16.62
N LYS A 243 -0.62 -19.90 -17.68
CA LYS A 243 0.04 -20.68 -18.73
C LYS A 243 1.41 -20.10 -19.05
N ALA A 244 2.48 -20.66 -18.46
CA ALA A 244 3.85 -20.13 -18.51
C ALA A 244 4.31 -19.86 -19.95
N ALA A 245 3.97 -20.75 -20.88
CA ALA A 245 4.32 -20.62 -22.29
C ALA A 245 3.80 -19.32 -22.94
N ASP A 246 2.71 -18.74 -22.44
CA ASP A 246 2.14 -17.49 -22.94
C ASP A 246 2.89 -16.25 -22.41
N TYR A 247 3.78 -16.44 -21.43
CA TYR A 247 4.56 -15.40 -20.77
C TYR A 247 6.07 -15.54 -20.97
N VAL A 248 6.60 -16.67 -21.45
CA VAL A 248 8.05 -16.80 -21.63
C VAL A 248 8.55 -15.82 -22.70
N ALA A 249 9.56 -15.03 -22.33
CA ALA A 249 10.31 -14.17 -23.25
C ALA A 249 11.72 -14.73 -23.49
N ALA A 250 12.37 -14.27 -24.57
CA ALA A 250 13.76 -14.63 -24.85
C ALA A 250 14.71 -14.05 -23.80
N GLU A 251 14.45 -12.80 -23.40
CA GLU A 251 15.14 -12.05 -22.36
C GLU A 251 14.13 -11.14 -21.65
N ASP A 252 14.36 -10.89 -20.37
CA ASP A 252 13.63 -9.94 -19.55
C ASP A 252 14.62 -8.92 -18.95
N ASN A 253 14.16 -7.68 -18.74
CA ASN A 253 14.91 -6.72 -17.93
C ASN A 253 14.63 -7.05 -16.46
N VAL A 254 15.63 -7.59 -15.77
CA VAL A 254 15.53 -7.96 -14.36
C VAL A 254 16.37 -7.01 -13.54
N TYR A 255 15.88 -6.67 -12.35
CA TYR A 255 16.66 -5.87 -11.42
C TYR A 255 17.83 -6.69 -10.86
N VAL A 256 18.97 -6.01 -10.72
CA VAL A 256 20.16 -6.52 -10.07
C VAL A 256 20.53 -5.55 -8.97
N VAL A 257 20.78 -6.07 -7.78
CA VAL A 257 21.26 -5.31 -6.63
C VAL A 257 22.50 -6.02 -6.10
N ALA A 258 23.60 -5.29 -5.99
CA ALA A 258 24.93 -5.89 -5.82
C ALA A 258 25.19 -6.95 -6.92
N ASP A 259 25.63 -8.15 -6.54
CA ASP A 259 25.92 -9.26 -7.47
C ASP A 259 24.73 -10.23 -7.66
N ALA A 260 23.54 -9.88 -7.18
CA ALA A 260 22.40 -10.79 -7.13
C ALA A 260 21.27 -10.39 -8.10
N VAL A 261 20.85 -11.34 -8.93
CA VAL A 261 19.68 -11.23 -9.80
C VAL A 261 18.42 -11.40 -8.96
N THR A 262 17.51 -10.42 -9.02
CA THR A 262 16.35 -10.39 -8.12
C THR A 262 15.21 -11.31 -8.55
N GLY A 263 15.18 -11.68 -9.84
CA GLY A 263 14.04 -12.35 -10.47
C GLY A 263 12.80 -11.47 -10.62
N ALA A 264 12.86 -10.20 -10.19
CA ALA A 264 11.81 -9.22 -10.38
C ALA A 264 12.04 -8.45 -11.69
N THR A 265 11.04 -8.46 -12.56
CA THR A 265 11.03 -7.68 -13.82
C THR A 265 10.14 -6.44 -13.73
N TYR A 266 9.62 -6.16 -12.54
CA TYR A 266 8.56 -5.19 -12.32
C TYR A 266 9.11 -3.78 -12.08
N SER A 267 8.57 -2.79 -12.80
CA SER A 267 9.02 -1.37 -12.82
C SER A 267 9.25 -0.74 -11.45
N ASP A 268 8.53 -1.19 -10.43
CA ASP A 268 8.55 -0.57 -9.10
C ASP A 268 9.29 -1.41 -8.06
N PHE A 269 10.02 -2.45 -8.48
CA PHE A 269 10.84 -3.29 -7.58
C PHE A 269 11.68 -2.46 -6.63
N GLN A 270 12.40 -1.46 -7.16
CA GLN A 270 13.27 -0.60 -6.37
C GLN A 270 12.47 0.20 -5.33
N HIS A 271 11.33 0.76 -5.73
CA HIS A 271 10.45 1.49 -4.83
C HIS A 271 9.96 0.60 -3.67
N TYR A 272 9.38 -0.55 -3.96
CA TYR A 272 8.87 -1.46 -2.93
C TYR A 272 9.96 -2.03 -2.03
N SER A 273 11.14 -2.34 -2.59
CA SER A 273 12.28 -2.81 -1.78
C SER A 273 12.79 -1.73 -0.83
N LEU A 274 12.76 -0.46 -1.23
CA LEU A 274 13.10 0.67 -0.36
C LEU A 274 12.05 0.84 0.77
N GLU A 275 10.76 0.70 0.48
CA GLU A 275 9.72 0.77 1.52
C GLU A 275 9.83 -0.39 2.53
N LEU A 276 10.11 -1.61 2.04
CA LEU A 276 10.44 -2.77 2.89
C LEU A 276 11.70 -2.52 3.72
N GLN A 277 12.75 -1.95 3.13
CA GLN A 277 13.98 -1.62 3.85
C GLN A 277 13.73 -0.58 4.94
N MET A 278 12.85 0.40 4.72
CA MET A 278 12.47 1.36 5.75
C MET A 278 11.71 0.69 6.89
N ALA A 279 10.74 -0.18 6.59
CA ALA A 279 10.04 -0.97 7.61
C ALA A 279 11.02 -1.86 8.41
N TYR A 280 11.98 -2.49 7.74
CA TYR A 280 13.04 -3.26 8.40
C TYR A 280 13.90 -2.42 9.33
N LYS A 281 14.37 -1.26 8.88
CA LYS A 281 15.16 -0.33 9.71
C LYS A 281 14.35 0.14 10.93
N MET A 282 13.05 0.38 10.78
CA MET A 282 12.16 0.71 11.89
C MET A 282 12.04 -0.46 12.89
N ALA A 283 11.81 -1.68 12.42
CA ALA A 283 11.71 -2.86 13.28
C ALA A 283 13.02 -3.13 14.06
N ILE A 284 14.18 -2.93 13.42
CA ILE A 284 15.48 -2.99 14.09
C ILE A 284 15.62 -1.88 15.12
N ALA A 285 15.23 -0.64 14.79
CA ALA A 285 15.31 0.48 15.71
C ALA A 285 14.43 0.26 16.96
N ASP A 286 13.20 -0.25 16.78
CA ASP A 286 12.29 -0.60 17.89
C ASP A 286 12.83 -1.76 18.76
N ALA A 287 13.62 -2.67 18.17
CA ALA A 287 14.33 -3.70 18.93
C ALA A 287 15.41 -3.12 19.85
N LEU A 288 16.06 -2.04 19.40
CA LEU A 288 17.20 -1.41 20.07
C LEU A 288 16.78 -0.32 21.07
N VAL A 289 15.68 0.38 20.80
CA VAL A 289 15.18 1.49 21.61
C VAL A 289 13.84 1.10 22.23
N LYS A 290 13.85 0.75 23.52
CA LYS A 290 12.62 0.68 24.31
C LYS A 290 12.18 2.11 24.63
N PHE A 291 11.13 2.60 23.98
CA PHE A 291 10.41 3.79 24.42
C PHE A 291 9.62 3.51 25.71
#